data_AF-A0A358RHU3-F1
#
_entry.id   AF-A0A358RHU3-F1
#
_cell.length_a   1.000
_cell.length_b   1.000
_cell.length_c   1.000
_cell.angle_alpha   90.00
_cell.angle_beta   90.00
_cell.angle_gamma   90.00
#
_symmetry.space_group_name_H-M   'P 1'
#
loop_
_entity.id
_entity.type
_entity.pdbx_description
1 polymer ?
#
loop_
_entity_poly.entity_id
_entity_poly.type
_entity_poly.pdbx_seq_one_letter_code
_entity_poly.pdbx_strand_id
1 'polypeptide(L)'
;MKYDLYIFDLDGTILDTLQDLAISVNYALGVFDFPSLSVSEVADRTGNGVKRLIEQSVPCGTDAKTTLAVLDVFKQHYFYHCADHT
;
A
#
# COMPACT_ATOMS: atom_id res chain seq x y z
N MET A 1 35.87 -18.83 8.88
CA MET A 1 34.52 -19.42 8.98
C MET A 1 33.65 -18.72 7.96
N LYS A 2 33.12 -19.48 6.99
CA LYS A 2 32.24 -18.98 5.94
C LYS A 2 30.82 -19.02 6.47
N TYR A 3 30.15 -17.87 6.54
CA TYR A 3 28.72 -17.82 6.77
C TYR A 3 28.05 -17.84 5.40
N ASP A 4 27.39 -18.95 5.05
CA ASP A 4 26.45 -19.05 3.92
C ASP A 4 25.05 -19.19 4.52
N LEU A 5 24.50 -18.09 5.06
CA LEU A 5 23.08 -18.05 5.40
C LEU A 5 22.53 -16.68 5.06
N TYR A 6 21.95 -16.61 3.87
CA TYR A 6 21.10 -15.52 3.44
C TYR A 6 19.65 -15.98 3.65
N ILE A 7 18.96 -15.35 4.60
CA ILE A 7 17.51 -15.53 4.80
C ILE A 7 16.84 -14.46 3.95
N PHE A 8 16.08 -14.88 2.94
CA PHE A 8 15.18 -14.02 2.17
C PHE A 8 13.75 -14.30 2.60
N ASP A 9 13.04 -13.23 2.96
CA ASP A 9 11.60 -13.22 3.19
C ASP A 9 10.85 -13.42 1.86
N LEU A 10 9.68 -14.04 1.88
CA LEU A 10 8.93 -14.50 0.70
C LEU A 10 8.19 -13.36 -0.05
N ASP A 11 8.68 -12.13 -0.02
CA ASP A 11 8.26 -11.09 -0.97
C ASP A 11 9.48 -10.33 -1.47
N GLY A 12 10.29 -11.04 -2.26
CA GLY A 12 11.52 -10.57 -2.90
C GLY A 12 11.31 -9.80 -4.21
N THR A 13 10.26 -8.97 -4.32
CA THR A 13 10.04 -8.09 -5.49
C THR A 13 9.55 -6.69 -5.06
N ILE A 14 10.10 -6.16 -3.98
CA ILE A 14 9.69 -4.88 -3.36
C ILE A 14 9.90 -3.66 -4.27
N LEU A 15 10.70 -3.76 -5.34
CA LEU A 15 10.95 -2.61 -6.21
C LEU A 15 9.82 -2.31 -7.22
N ASP A 16 9.15 -3.35 -7.77
CA ASP A 16 8.04 -3.14 -8.73
C ASP A 16 6.68 -2.97 -8.01
N THR A 17 6.48 -3.64 -6.87
CA THR A 17 5.20 -3.59 -6.16
C THR A 17 4.97 -2.29 -5.37
N LEU A 18 6.02 -1.57 -4.98
CA LEU A 18 5.89 -0.32 -4.22
C LEU A 18 5.30 0.81 -5.07
N GLN A 19 5.70 0.86 -6.35
CA GLN A 19 5.16 1.83 -7.30
C GLN A 19 3.66 1.59 -7.52
N ASP A 20 3.28 0.33 -7.79
CA ASP A 20 1.88 -0.06 -7.98
C ASP A 20 1.04 0.10 -6.71
N LEU A 21 1.64 -0.16 -5.55
CA LEU A 21 1.05 0.09 -4.25
C LEU A 21 0.78 1.58 -4.07
N ALA A 22 1.75 2.44 -4.37
CA ALA A 22 1.58 3.89 -4.27
C ALA A 22 0.53 4.41 -5.26
N ILE A 23 0.48 3.88 -6.49
CA ILE A 23 -0.57 4.19 -7.46
C ILE A 23 -1.95 3.81 -6.90
N SER A 24 -2.08 2.60 -6.36
CA SER A 24 -3.36 2.10 -5.82
C SER A 24 -3.80 2.87 -4.57
N VAL A 25 -2.88 3.22 -3.68
CA VAL A 25 -3.17 4.08 -2.51
C VAL A 25 -3.64 5.45 -2.98
N ASN A 26 -2.91 6.08 -3.91
CA ASN A 26 -3.26 7.41 -4.40
C ASN A 26 -4.58 7.43 -5.18
N TYR A 27 -4.88 6.37 -5.93
CA TYR A 27 -6.18 6.19 -6.55
C TYR A 27 -7.29 6.15 -5.50
N ALA A 28 -7.13 5.33 -4.46
CA ALA A 28 -8.11 5.22 -3.40
C ALA A 28 -8.27 6.53 -2.62
N LEU A 29 -7.20 7.27 -2.35
CA LEU A 29 -7.27 8.60 -1.71
C LEU A 29 -7.99 9.62 -2.61
N GLY A 30 -7.69 9.61 -3.91
CA GLY A 30 -8.30 10.53 -4.88
C GLY A 30 -9.81 10.34 -5.03
N VAL A 31 -10.32 9.11 -4.90
CA VAL A 31 -11.78 8.83 -4.91
C VAL A 31 -12.53 9.53 -3.77
N PHE A 32 -11.84 9.85 -2.67
CA PHE A 32 -12.39 10.53 -1.50
C PHE A 32 -11.87 11.97 -1.35
N ASP A 33 -11.29 12.55 -2.41
CA ASP A 33 -10.71 13.90 -2.42
C ASP A 33 -9.61 14.13 -1.34
N PHE A 34 -8.89 13.07 -0.97
CA PHE A 34 -7.79 13.12 -0.02
C PHE A 34 -6.45 13.46 -0.68
N PRO A 35 -5.51 14.08 0.08
CA PRO A 35 -4.19 14.40 -0.44
C PRO A 35 -3.45 13.11 -0.82
N SER A 36 -2.81 13.13 -1.98
CA SER A 36 -1.95 12.05 -2.43
C SER A 36 -0.65 12.00 -1.63
N LEU A 37 -0.03 10.82 -1.62
CA LEU A 37 1.22 10.51 -0.95
C LEU A 37 2.30 10.20 -1.97
N SER A 38 3.53 10.57 -1.63
CA SER A 38 4.71 10.15 -2.39
C SER A 38 4.99 8.66 -2.19
N VAL A 39 5.73 8.06 -3.13
CA VAL A 39 6.14 6.64 -3.05
C VAL A 39 6.96 6.38 -1.77
N SER A 40 7.81 7.33 -1.36
CA SER A 40 8.58 7.22 -0.11
C SER A 40 7.67 7.20 1.12
N GLU A 41 6.63 8.04 1.17
CA GLU A 41 5.69 8.04 2.29
C GLU A 41 4.87 6.76 2.35
N VAL A 42 4.50 6.19 1.20
CA VAL A 42 3.83 4.89 1.12
C VAL A 42 4.78 3.78 1.58
N ALA A 43 6.06 3.85 1.22
CA ALA A 43 7.09 2.93 1.68
C ALA A 43 7.28 2.97 3.19
N ASP A 44 7.32 4.16 3.79
CA ASP A 44 7.49 4.33 5.23
C ASP A 44 6.27 3.85 6.04
N ARG A 45 5.10 3.82 5.39
CA ARG A 45 3.82 3.37 5.99
C ARG A 45 3.52 1.90 5.71
N THR A 46 4.29 1.25 4.84
CA THR A 46 4.17 -0.19 4.57
C THR A 46 4.89 -1.01 5.66
N GLY A 47 4.55 -2.29 5.79
CA GLY A 47 5.19 -3.21 6.76
C GLY A 47 4.33 -3.64 7.95
N ASN A 48 3.16 -3.03 8.17
CA ASN A 48 2.15 -3.51 9.14
C ASN A 48 0.85 -3.99 8.46
N GLY A 49 0.91 -4.26 7.16
CA GLY A 49 -0.24 -4.65 6.33
C GLY A 49 -1.04 -3.48 5.75
N VAL A 50 -1.80 -3.77 4.69
CA VAL A 50 -2.54 -2.77 3.89
C VAL A 50 -3.59 -1.98 4.66
N LYS A 51 -4.19 -2.57 5.71
CA LYS A 51 -5.16 -1.88 6.56
C LYS A 51 -4.51 -0.69 7.28
N ARG A 52 -3.35 -0.93 7.90
CA ARG A 52 -2.62 0.10 8.64
C ARG A 52 -2.03 1.15 7.70
N LEU A 53 -1.60 0.75 6.51
CA LEU A 53 -1.21 1.67 5.45
C LEU A 53 -2.33 2.67 5.14
N ILE A 54 -3.56 2.21 4.90
CA ILE A 54 -4.70 3.09 4.60
C ILE A 54 -5.08 3.95 5.81
N GLU A 55 -5.10 3.38 7.01
CA GLU A 55 -5.33 4.14 8.26
C GLU A 55 -4.32 5.29 8.44
N GLN A 56 -3.06 5.08 8.05
CA GLN A 56 -2.01 6.09 8.08
C GLN A 56 -1.98 6.99 6.85
N SER A 57 -2.77 6.68 5.81
CA SER A 57 -2.81 7.43 4.56
C SER A 57 -3.96 8.44 4.52
N VAL A 58 -5.06 8.14 5.20
CA VAL A 58 -6.20 9.07 5.31
C VAL A 58 -5.88 10.24 6.25
N PRO A 59 -6.51 11.41 6.05
CA PRO A 59 -6.34 12.56 6.95
C PRO A 59 -6.68 12.25 8.41
N CYS A 60 -5.97 12.93 9.33
CA CYS A 60 -6.25 12.81 10.76
C CYS A 60 -7.69 13.25 11.06
N GLY A 61 -8.44 12.43 11.80
CA GLY A 61 -9.85 12.67 12.11
C GLY A 61 -10.84 12.07 11.12
N THR A 62 -10.37 11.34 10.09
CA THR A 62 -11.24 10.52 9.25
C THR A 62 -11.94 9.45 10.08
N ASP A 63 -13.25 9.32 9.92
CA ASP A 63 -14.02 8.31 10.64
C ASP A 63 -13.72 6.90 10.13
N ALA A 64 -13.89 5.89 10.99
CA ALA A 64 -13.57 4.51 10.68
C ALA A 64 -14.37 3.96 9.48
N LYS A 65 -15.58 4.46 9.22
CA LYS A 65 -16.40 4.01 8.10
C LYS A 65 -15.81 4.49 6.78
N THR A 66 -15.39 5.75 6.72
CA THR A 66 -14.69 6.33 5.56
C THR A 66 -13.34 5.64 5.35
N THR A 67 -12.54 5.40 6.39
CA THR A 67 -11.27 4.66 6.26
C THR A 67 -11.47 3.25 5.70
N LEU A 68 -12.52 2.55 6.14
CA LEU A 68 -12.86 1.22 5.60
C LEU A 68 -13.31 1.29 4.14
N ALA A 69 -14.04 2.34 3.75
CA ALA A 69 -14.44 2.54 2.36
C ALA A 69 -13.22 2.81 1.46
N VAL A 70 -12.26 3.63 1.91
CA VAL A 70 -10.97 3.85 1.22
C VAL A 70 -10.21 2.53 1.08
N LEU A 71 -10.17 1.72 2.14
CA LEU A 71 -9.52 0.41 2.09
C LEU A 71 -10.19 -0.54 1.08
N ASP A 72 -11.51 -0.50 0.96
CA ASP A 72 -12.23 -1.32 -0.02
C ASP A 72 -11.91 -0.89 -1.45
N VAL A 73 -11.93 0.41 -1.73
CA VAL A 73 -11.54 0.96 -3.04
C VAL A 73 -10.08 0.61 -3.37
N PHE A 74 -9.18 0.76 -2.40
CA PHE A 74 -7.79 0.34 -2.54
C PHE A 74 -7.69 -1.14 -2.91
N LYS A 75 -8.39 -2.03 -2.19
CA LYS A 75 -8.36 -3.47 -2.46
C LYS A 75 -8.91 -3.81 -3.83
N GLN A 76 -9.99 -3.16 -4.26
CA GLN A 76 -10.55 -3.37 -5.59
C GLN A 76 -9.52 -2.98 -6.65
N HIS A 77 -8.97 -1.77 -6.57
CA HIS A 77 -7.96 -1.30 -7.52
C HIS A 77 -6.70 -2.17 -7.51
N TYR A 78 -6.17 -2.47 -6.33
CA TYR A 78 -4.99 -3.31 -6.17
C TYR A 78 -5.23 -4.74 -6.67
N PHE A 79 -6.42 -5.32 -6.48
CA PHE A 79 -6.75 -6.66 -6.99
C PHE A 79 -6.78 -6.70 -8.52
N TYR A 80 -7.35 -5.69 -9.17
CA TYR A 80 -7.36 -5.60 -10.64
C TYR A 80 -5.97 -5.35 -11.22
N HIS A 81 -5.14 -4.55 -10.57
CA HIS A 81 -3.81 -4.20 -11.07
C HIS A 81 -2.71 -5.20 -10.67
N CYS A 82 -2.85 -5.94 -9.57
CA CYS A 82 -1.86 -6.93 -9.14
C CYS A 82 -1.97 -8.25 -9.92
N ALA A 83 -3.11 -8.52 -10.57
CA ALA A 83 -3.30 -9.70 -11.41
C ALA A 83 -2.76 -9.54 -12.86
N ASP A 84 -2.44 -8.32 -13.28
CA ASP A 84 -1.97 -8.03 -14.64
C ASP A 84 -0.46 -8.30 -14.84
N HIS A 85 0.28 -8.65 -13.78
CA HIS A 85 1.72 -8.96 -13.83
C HIS A 85 2.04 -10.41 -13.40
N THR A 86 1.10 -11.35 -13.60
CA THR A 86 1.35 -12.80 -13.47
C THR A 86 1.47 -13.47 -14.83
#